data_AF-A0A8J6ML45-F1
#
_entry.id   AF-A0A8J6ML45-F1
#
_cell.length_a   1.000
_cell.length_b   1.000
_cell.length_c   1.000
_cell.angle_alpha   90.00
_cell.angle_beta   90.00
_cell.angle_gamma   90.00
#
_symmetry.space_group_name_H-M   'P 1'
#
loop_
_entity.id
_entity.type
_entity.pdbx_description
1 polymer ?
#
loop_
_entity_poly.entity_id
_entity_poly.type
_entity_poly.pdbx_seq_one_letter_code
_entity_poly.pdbx_strand_id
1 'polypeptide(L)'
;MFKILFDEHEYTCLADSPKGTQVVPVKSFHPRSHSFFSINALHPYQDREPIADYHHPDRPRRADANVVTFRNILVEMDRISLADQLAWVVEKNMPFTSCVYSGGKSYHFILSLADALPDRASYDALVKRLYAVLGDRIDTACKNPSRFSRAPGHIRKETFKFQDLRELRGRVPNAKLEAWLTAAGAPIPVESRPKPSQSSIPSDSRLFRSTEGFLKEGAPAGEWNKSLFKAACDSFSKGWPLGTFVAKAAQITGHLDPKDHATIMSAYQRAFRKTS
;
A
#
# COMPACT_ATOMS: atom_id res chain seq x y z
N MET A 1 5.31 13.71 19.50
CA MET A 1 5.27 12.80 18.34
C MET A 1 4.76 13.48 17.08
N PHE A 2 3.49 13.92 17.00
CA PHE A 2 2.91 14.47 15.76
C PHE A 2 3.67 15.67 15.16
N LYS A 3 4.17 16.59 15.99
CA LYS A 3 5.03 17.71 15.55
C LYS A 3 6.34 17.30 14.85
N ILE A 4 6.77 16.04 15.03
CA ILE A 4 7.96 15.50 14.35
C ILE A 4 7.54 14.73 13.10
N LEU A 5 6.50 13.91 13.18
CA LEU A 5 6.04 13.08 12.07
C LEU A 5 5.38 13.89 10.94
N PHE A 6 4.81 15.05 11.26
CA PHE A 6 4.06 15.90 10.34
C PHE A 6 4.52 17.35 10.44
N ASP A 7 4.38 18.08 9.34
CA ASP A 7 4.45 19.53 9.33
C ASP A 7 3.11 20.12 9.80
N GLU A 8 3.13 21.32 10.39
CA GLU A 8 1.97 21.87 11.12
C GLU A 8 0.70 22.03 10.27
N HIS A 9 0.85 22.31 8.99
CA HIS A 9 -0.24 22.54 8.04
C HIS A 9 -0.79 21.24 7.42
N GLU A 10 -0.19 20.10 7.71
CA GLU A 10 -0.59 18.83 7.12
C GLU A 10 -1.89 18.29 7.72
N TYR A 11 -2.54 17.43 6.95
CA TYR A 11 -3.76 16.75 7.33
C TYR A 11 -3.50 15.26 7.34
N THR A 12 -4.13 14.54 8.25
CA THR A 12 -4.08 13.09 8.28
C THR A 12 -5.41 12.53 8.73
N CYS A 13 -5.59 11.23 8.61
CA CYS A 13 -6.72 10.58 9.22
C CYS A 13 -6.42 10.35 10.70
N LEU A 14 -7.28 10.86 11.58
CA LEU A 14 -7.28 10.58 13.00
C LEU A 14 -8.56 9.82 13.34
N ALA A 15 -8.46 8.75 14.11
CA ALA A 15 -9.61 7.88 14.38
C ALA A 15 -9.56 7.23 15.77
N ASP A 16 -10.72 6.89 16.30
CA ASP A 16 -10.88 6.10 17.52
C ASP A 16 -10.92 4.58 17.25
N SER A 17 -11.12 4.19 15.99
CA SER A 17 -11.24 2.81 15.52
C SER A 17 -10.38 2.54 14.28
N PRO A 18 -9.99 1.28 14.00
CA PRO A 18 -9.15 0.95 12.86
C PRO A 18 -9.86 1.12 11.50
N LYS A 19 -11.18 1.36 11.51
CA LYS A 19 -11.99 1.58 10.31
C LYS A 19 -12.16 3.07 9.97
N GLY A 20 -11.63 3.98 10.79
CA GLY A 20 -11.74 5.41 10.54
C GLY A 20 -11.15 5.82 9.20
N THR A 21 -11.81 6.80 8.58
CA THR A 21 -11.46 7.36 7.27
C THR A 21 -11.38 8.88 7.26
N GLN A 22 -11.90 9.55 8.28
CA GLN A 22 -12.01 11.01 8.33
C GLN A 22 -10.63 11.68 8.31
N VAL A 23 -10.43 12.61 7.39
CA VAL A 23 -9.21 13.42 7.28
C VAL A 23 -9.42 14.75 8.02
N VAL A 24 -8.48 15.10 8.89
CA VAL A 24 -8.50 16.31 9.72
C VAL A 24 -7.09 16.91 9.83
N PRO A 25 -6.94 18.18 10.22
CA PRO A 25 -5.62 18.76 10.50
C PRO A 25 -4.86 17.94 11.55
N VAL A 26 -3.55 17.77 11.39
CA VAL A 26 -2.72 17.02 12.37
C VAL A 26 -2.75 17.67 13.77
N LYS A 27 -2.93 18.99 13.83
CA LYS A 27 -3.08 19.76 15.08
C LYS A 27 -4.34 19.41 15.88
N SER A 28 -5.32 18.77 15.24
CA SER A 28 -6.56 18.33 15.91
C SER A 28 -6.37 17.05 16.73
N PHE A 29 -5.16 16.47 16.75
CA PHE A 29 -4.88 15.30 17.55
C PHE A 29 -5.15 15.54 19.03
N HIS A 30 -5.84 14.57 19.62
CA HIS A 30 -6.13 14.52 21.04
C HIS A 30 -6.08 13.06 21.52
N PRO A 31 -5.21 12.71 22.49
CA PRO A 31 -4.93 11.32 22.85
C PRO A 31 -6.13 10.57 23.44
N ARG A 32 -7.09 11.28 24.04
CA ARG A 32 -8.32 10.66 24.54
C ARG A 32 -9.34 10.35 23.43
N SER A 33 -9.24 11.03 22.29
CA SER A 33 -10.24 10.97 21.22
C SER A 33 -9.78 10.17 20.00
N HIS A 34 -8.46 10.03 19.82
CA HIS A 34 -7.89 9.41 18.63
C HIS A 34 -6.87 8.34 19.05
N SER A 35 -7.23 7.07 18.84
CA SER A 35 -6.38 5.91 19.15
C SER A 35 -5.55 5.44 17.95
N PHE A 36 -5.87 5.92 16.75
CA PHE A 36 -5.20 5.65 15.48
C PHE A 36 -4.94 6.92 14.69
N PHE A 37 -3.94 6.85 13.82
CA PHE A 37 -3.70 7.85 12.79
C PHE A 37 -3.11 7.23 11.52
N SER A 38 -3.32 7.86 10.35
CA SER A 38 -2.62 7.49 9.12
C SER A 38 -1.20 8.05 9.15
N ILE A 39 -0.21 7.22 8.82
CA ILE A 39 1.19 7.58 9.03
C ILE A 39 1.66 8.74 8.14
N ASN A 40 1.08 8.94 6.96
CA ASN A 40 1.45 10.01 6.03
C ASN A 40 0.35 11.05 5.89
N ALA A 41 0.73 12.24 5.43
CA ALA A 41 -0.22 13.31 5.19
C ALA A 41 -1.14 12.97 4.02
N LEU A 42 -2.41 13.34 4.15
CA LEU A 42 -3.48 13.10 3.19
C LEU A 42 -3.98 14.43 2.61
N HIS A 43 -4.53 14.37 1.39
CA HIS A 43 -5.10 15.53 0.74
C HIS A 43 -6.27 16.08 1.59
N PRO A 44 -6.27 17.39 1.93
CA PRO A 44 -7.18 17.94 2.91
C PRO A 44 -8.62 18.13 2.43
N TYR A 45 -8.86 18.11 1.11
CA TYR A 45 -10.14 18.55 0.54
C TYR A 45 -10.73 17.63 -0.51
N GLN A 46 -9.98 16.64 -1.00
CA GLN A 46 -10.41 15.82 -2.13
C GLN A 46 -10.07 14.34 -1.94
N ASP A 47 -10.97 13.49 -2.38
CA ASP A 47 -10.71 12.10 -2.71
C ASP A 47 -10.29 12.01 -4.18
N ARG A 48 -9.01 11.69 -4.41
CA ARG A 48 -8.39 11.59 -5.73
C ARG A 48 -8.75 10.31 -6.47
N GLU A 49 -9.35 9.34 -5.76
CA GLU A 49 -9.79 8.08 -6.36
C GLU A 49 -11.07 7.57 -5.68
N PRO A 50 -12.24 8.19 -5.95
CA PRO A 50 -13.52 7.73 -5.42
C PRO A 50 -13.95 6.42 -6.10
N ILE A 51 -13.70 5.28 -5.44
CA ILE A 51 -13.92 3.94 -6.02
C ILE A 51 -15.31 3.32 -5.77
N ALA A 52 -16.20 4.01 -5.05
CA ALA A 52 -17.52 3.50 -4.67
C ALA A 52 -18.54 4.64 -4.68
N ASP A 53 -19.82 4.34 -4.90
CA ASP A 53 -20.88 5.34 -5.07
C ASP A 53 -21.07 6.28 -3.86
N TYR A 54 -20.65 5.84 -2.67
CA TYR A 54 -20.68 6.64 -1.44
C TYR A 54 -19.38 7.44 -1.19
N HIS A 55 -18.37 7.30 -2.04
CA HIS A 55 -17.19 8.17 -2.03
C HIS A 55 -17.46 9.43 -2.83
N HIS A 56 -17.20 10.60 -2.24
CA HIS A 56 -17.44 11.88 -2.89
C HIS A 56 -16.11 12.57 -3.22
N PRO A 57 -15.90 13.10 -4.43
CA PRO A 57 -14.66 13.76 -4.83
C PRO A 57 -14.21 14.86 -3.87
N ASP A 58 -15.14 15.65 -3.31
CA ASP A 58 -14.83 16.72 -2.34
C ASP A 58 -14.83 16.28 -0.87
N ARG A 59 -14.87 14.97 -0.59
CA ARG A 59 -14.80 14.43 0.77
C ARG A 59 -13.57 13.54 0.89
N PRO A 60 -12.44 14.07 1.38
CA PRO A 60 -11.22 13.30 1.50
C PRO A 60 -11.43 12.15 2.48
N ARG A 61 -10.76 11.05 2.21
CA ARG A 61 -10.74 9.87 3.07
C ARG A 61 -9.33 9.32 3.17
N ARG A 62 -9.09 8.52 4.21
CA ARG A 62 -7.91 7.66 4.27
C ARG A 62 -7.89 6.69 3.09
N ALA A 63 -6.98 6.94 2.17
CA ALA A 63 -6.70 6.11 1.02
C ALA A 63 -5.26 6.34 0.58
N ASP A 64 -4.64 5.33 -0.02
CA ASP A 64 -3.32 5.47 -0.62
C ASP A 64 -3.28 6.55 -1.71
N ALA A 65 -4.33 6.64 -2.53
CA ALA A 65 -4.46 7.65 -3.58
C ALA A 65 -4.51 9.08 -3.05
N ASN A 66 -4.88 9.25 -1.77
CA ASN A 66 -5.00 10.55 -1.13
C ASN A 66 -3.74 10.96 -0.39
N VAL A 67 -2.68 10.15 -0.38
CA VAL A 67 -1.41 10.55 0.24
C VAL A 67 -0.74 11.66 -0.57
N VAL A 68 -0.33 12.72 0.12
CA VAL A 68 0.32 13.91 -0.48
C VAL A 68 1.77 14.07 -0.07
N THR A 69 2.14 13.55 1.10
CA THR A 69 3.52 13.62 1.61
C THR A 69 4.01 12.21 1.92
N PHE A 70 5.01 11.72 1.19
CA PHE A 70 5.59 10.39 1.38
C PHE A 70 6.82 10.46 2.31
N ARG A 71 6.57 10.61 3.62
CA ARG A 71 7.62 10.88 4.62
C ARG A 71 7.85 9.72 5.58
N ASN A 72 6.79 9.03 5.94
CA ASN A 72 6.74 8.11 7.06
C ASN A 72 6.54 6.67 6.58
N ILE A 73 7.33 5.75 7.14
CA ILE A 73 7.23 4.31 6.89
C ILE A 73 7.00 3.62 8.23
N LEU A 74 6.02 2.72 8.29
CA LEU A 74 5.70 1.95 9.50
C LEU A 74 6.36 0.58 9.46
N VAL A 75 7.04 0.22 10.54
CA VAL A 75 7.61 -1.10 10.77
C VAL A 75 6.97 -1.69 12.03
N GLU A 76 6.36 -2.87 11.88
CA GLU A 76 5.79 -3.66 12.97
C GLU A 76 6.35 -5.08 12.93
N MET A 77 6.49 -5.72 14.09
CA MET A 77 7.02 -7.08 14.23
C MET A 77 6.17 -7.86 15.26
N ASP A 78 4.96 -8.26 14.89
CA ASP A 78 4.00 -8.86 15.82
C ASP A 78 4.21 -10.38 16.07
N ARG A 79 5.15 -10.99 15.34
CA ARG A 79 5.46 -12.43 15.40
C ARG A 79 6.51 -12.81 16.46
N ILE A 80 7.18 -11.83 17.04
CA ILE A 80 8.21 -12.01 18.07
C ILE A 80 7.83 -11.25 19.35
N SER A 81 8.44 -11.60 20.48
CA SER A 81 8.11 -10.97 21.75
C SER A 81 8.46 -9.48 21.77
N LEU A 82 7.80 -8.69 22.62
CA LEU A 82 8.11 -7.26 22.76
C LEU A 82 9.58 -7.02 23.14
N ALA A 83 10.18 -7.90 23.95
CA ALA A 83 11.59 -7.79 24.31
C ALA A 83 12.49 -8.03 23.09
N ASP A 84 12.19 -9.07 22.30
CA ASP A 84 12.95 -9.39 21.09
C ASP A 84 12.83 -8.29 20.03
N GLN A 85 11.68 -7.64 19.91
CA GLN A 85 11.50 -6.50 19.00
C GLN A 85 12.49 -5.37 19.33
N LEU A 86 12.62 -5.02 20.61
CA LEU A 86 13.53 -3.96 21.05
C LEU A 86 14.99 -4.39 20.88
N ALA A 87 15.34 -5.62 21.29
CA ALA A 87 16.68 -6.17 21.14
C ALA A 87 17.11 -6.20 19.67
N TRP A 88 16.22 -6.60 18.77
CA TRP A 88 16.49 -6.66 17.34
C TRP A 88 16.68 -5.27 16.72
N VAL A 89 15.88 -4.28 17.09
CA VAL A 89 16.06 -2.89 16.63
C VAL A 89 17.41 -2.33 17.06
N VAL A 90 17.85 -2.64 18.28
CA VAL A 90 19.17 -2.28 18.79
C VAL A 90 20.28 -3.01 18.03
N GLU A 91 20.18 -4.33 17.87
CA GLU A 91 21.15 -5.16 17.13
C GLU A 91 21.35 -4.66 15.69
N LYS A 92 20.26 -4.32 15.00
CA LYS A 92 20.31 -3.81 13.62
C LYS A 92 20.67 -2.34 13.52
N ASN A 93 20.79 -1.64 14.64
CA ASN A 93 20.89 -0.18 14.69
C ASN A 93 19.83 0.49 13.78
N MET A 94 18.61 -0.05 13.81
CA MET A 94 17.57 0.31 12.84
C MET A 94 17.17 1.78 13.04
N PRO A 95 17.19 2.61 11.99
CA PRO A 95 16.74 3.99 12.10
C PRO A 95 15.23 4.06 12.29
N PHE A 96 14.78 4.83 13.27
CA PHE A 96 13.37 5.17 13.48
C PHE A 96 13.26 6.55 14.14
N THR A 97 12.06 7.13 14.07
CA THR A 97 11.69 8.42 14.64
C THR A 97 10.78 8.27 15.85
N SER A 98 9.85 7.32 15.86
CA SER A 98 9.03 7.02 17.04
C SER A 98 8.87 5.53 17.28
N CYS A 99 8.84 5.14 18.55
CA CYS A 99 8.49 3.79 19.00
C CYS A 99 7.27 3.88 19.92
N VAL A 100 6.13 3.35 19.49
CA VAL A 100 4.87 3.36 20.26
C VAL A 100 4.47 1.94 20.61
N TYR A 101 4.18 1.67 21.87
CA TYR A 101 3.56 0.42 22.28
C TYR A 101 2.10 0.40 21.82
N SER A 102 1.70 -0.61 21.06
CA SER A 102 0.32 -0.77 20.54
C SER A 102 -0.73 -1.04 21.62
N GLY A 103 -0.33 -1.31 22.87
CA GLY A 103 -1.20 -1.93 23.87
C GLY A 103 -1.43 -3.43 23.62
N GLY A 104 -0.72 -4.05 22.68
CA GLY A 104 -0.90 -5.46 22.31
C GLY A 104 0.42 -6.21 22.21
N LYS A 105 0.67 -6.78 21.02
CA LYS A 105 1.81 -7.64 20.70
C LYS A 105 2.96 -6.92 19.99
N SER A 106 2.72 -5.74 19.42
CA SER A 106 3.73 -5.01 18.62
C SER A 106 4.09 -3.66 19.22
N TYR A 107 5.32 -3.23 18.97
CA TYR A 107 5.65 -1.81 18.85
C TYR A 107 5.44 -1.36 17.40
N HIS A 108 4.98 -0.11 17.27
CA HIS A 108 4.92 0.61 16.01
C HIS A 108 6.16 1.48 15.92
N PHE A 109 7.12 1.07 15.09
CA PHE A 109 8.29 1.87 14.76
C PHE A 109 7.97 2.69 13.51
N ILE A 110 7.96 4.02 13.62
CA ILE A 110 7.80 4.89 12.45
C ILE A 110 9.16 5.50 12.13
N LEU A 111 9.63 5.29 10.92
CA LEU A 111 10.75 6.01 10.33
C LEU A 111 10.19 7.22 9.60
N SER A 112 10.56 8.42 10.03
CA SER A 112 10.19 9.69 9.38
C SER A 112 11.39 10.31 8.69
N LEU A 113 11.31 10.55 7.38
CA LEU A 113 12.38 11.17 6.60
C LEU A 113 12.47 12.67 6.85
N ALA A 114 13.69 13.21 6.86
CA ALA A 114 13.93 14.66 6.91
C ALA A 114 13.27 15.35 5.71
N ASP A 115 13.51 14.81 4.51
CA ASP A 115 12.91 15.24 3.27
C ASP A 115 11.94 14.17 2.76
N ALA A 116 10.70 14.59 2.50
CA ALA A 116 9.69 13.69 1.95
C ALA A 116 10.08 13.22 0.55
N LEU A 117 9.68 12.01 0.19
CA LEU A 117 9.91 11.47 -1.14
C LEU A 117 9.00 12.16 -2.17
N PRO A 118 9.47 12.33 -3.42
CA PRO A 118 8.78 13.13 -4.42
C PRO A 118 7.47 12.50 -4.89
N ASP A 119 7.37 11.17 -4.84
CA ASP A 119 6.22 10.44 -5.35
C ASP A 119 6.04 9.06 -4.72
N ARG A 120 4.93 8.43 -5.09
CA ARG A 120 4.56 7.07 -4.69
C ARG A 120 5.57 6.02 -5.14
N ALA A 121 6.16 6.18 -6.33
CA ALA A 121 7.08 5.20 -6.90
C ALA A 121 8.38 5.14 -6.08
N SER A 122 8.91 6.30 -5.70
CA SER A 122 10.07 6.47 -4.82
C SER A 122 9.78 5.89 -3.44
N TYR A 123 8.58 6.12 -2.91
CA TYR A 123 8.12 5.52 -1.66
C TYR A 123 8.11 4.00 -1.71
N ASP A 124 7.46 3.41 -2.72
CA ASP A 124 7.38 1.96 -2.86
C ASP A 124 8.78 1.33 -3.04
N ALA A 125 9.67 1.99 -3.77
CA ALA A 125 11.05 1.56 -3.96
C ALA A 125 11.85 1.56 -2.64
N LEU A 126 11.74 2.63 -1.85
CA LEU A 126 12.39 2.72 -0.54
C LEU A 126 11.84 1.67 0.43
N VAL A 127 10.51 1.55 0.54
CA VAL A 127 9.86 0.55 1.41
C VAL A 127 10.30 -0.86 1.01
N LYS A 128 10.38 -1.17 -0.28
CA LYS A 128 10.87 -2.47 -0.77
C LYS A 128 12.31 -2.75 -0.31
N ARG A 129 13.21 -1.77 -0.43
CA ARG A 129 14.61 -1.90 -0.01
C ARG A 129 14.72 -2.07 1.51
N LEU A 130 14.02 -1.24 2.27
CA LEU A 130 13.96 -1.32 3.72
C LEU A 130 13.45 -2.69 4.16
N TYR A 131 12.32 -3.15 3.61
CA TYR A 131 11.71 -4.42 4.01
C TYR A 131 12.57 -5.63 3.62
N ALA A 132 13.31 -5.55 2.52
CA ALA A 132 14.26 -6.59 2.13
C ALA A 132 15.39 -6.76 3.17
N VAL A 133 15.87 -5.67 3.76
CA VAL A 133 16.88 -5.69 4.84
C VAL A 133 16.28 -6.21 6.15
N LEU A 134 15.07 -5.77 6.50
CA LEU A 134 14.42 -6.12 7.76
C LEU A 134 13.95 -7.58 7.80
N GLY A 135 13.71 -8.20 6.65
CA GLY A 135 13.51 -9.64 6.52
C GLY A 135 12.11 -10.13 6.91
N ASP A 136 12.03 -11.34 7.44
CA ASP A 136 10.80 -12.10 7.69
C ASP A 136 10.09 -11.77 9.02
N ARG A 137 10.77 -11.03 9.91
CA ARG A 137 10.26 -10.64 11.22
C ARG A 137 9.21 -9.53 11.16
N ILE A 138 9.17 -8.78 10.07
CA ILE A 138 8.28 -7.62 9.93
C ILE A 138 6.93 -7.99 9.29
N ASP A 139 5.88 -7.26 9.67
CA ASP A 139 4.59 -7.34 8.99
C ASP A 139 4.64 -6.62 7.64
N THR A 140 4.78 -7.40 6.57
CA THR A 140 4.79 -6.90 5.19
C THR A 140 3.48 -6.23 4.76
N ALA A 141 2.37 -6.41 5.48
CA ALA A 141 1.10 -5.74 5.22
C ALA A 141 1.14 -4.24 5.57
N CYS A 142 2.12 -3.80 6.36
CA CYS A 142 2.26 -2.39 6.76
C CYS A 142 2.93 -1.49 5.71
N LYS A 143 3.25 -2.01 4.52
CA LYS A 143 3.99 -1.30 3.46
C LYS A 143 3.27 -0.10 2.83
N ASN A 144 1.94 -0.01 2.93
CA ASN A 144 1.18 0.99 2.19
C ASN A 144 1.28 2.39 2.84
N PRO A 145 1.37 3.49 2.06
CA PRO A 145 1.67 4.81 2.59
C PRO A 145 0.56 5.39 3.48
N SER A 146 -0.71 4.99 3.30
CA SER A 146 -1.81 5.44 4.16
C SER A 146 -2.04 4.56 5.40
N ARG A 147 -1.08 3.67 5.74
CA ARG A 147 -1.24 2.69 6.83
C ARG A 147 -1.60 3.37 8.15
N PHE A 148 -2.45 2.70 8.92
CA PHE A 148 -2.78 3.13 10.27
C PHE A 148 -1.73 2.66 11.27
N SER A 149 -1.32 3.57 12.13
CA SER A 149 -0.57 3.28 13.34
C SER A 149 -1.41 3.62 14.57
N ARG A 150 -1.14 2.95 15.69
CA ARG A 150 -1.66 3.32 17.00
C ARG A 150 -1.02 4.64 17.44
N ALA A 151 -1.84 5.56 17.97
CA ALA A 151 -1.36 6.81 18.57
C ALA A 151 -1.02 6.58 20.06
N PRO A 152 -0.01 7.27 20.62
CA PRO A 152 0.27 7.18 22.05
C PRO A 152 -0.76 7.96 22.87
N GLY A 153 -0.88 7.62 24.16
CA GLY A 153 -1.73 8.34 25.12
C GLY A 153 -3.15 7.80 25.26
N HIS A 154 -3.45 6.65 24.65
CA HIS A 154 -4.79 6.04 24.65
C HIS A 154 -4.80 4.69 25.38
N ILE A 155 -5.89 4.35 26.06
CA ILE A 155 -6.07 3.01 26.64
C ILE A 155 -6.76 2.12 25.61
N ARG A 156 -6.09 1.04 25.21
CA ARG A 156 -6.65 0.09 24.25
C ARG A 156 -7.76 -0.73 24.90
N LYS A 157 -9.01 -0.45 24.53
CA LYS A 157 -10.23 -1.05 25.11
C LYS A 157 -10.19 -2.57 25.22
N GLU A 158 -9.67 -3.28 24.22
CA GLU A 158 -9.70 -4.75 24.22
C GLU A 158 -8.72 -5.39 25.22
N THR A 159 -7.69 -4.65 25.64
CA THR A 159 -6.59 -5.18 26.46
C THR A 159 -6.42 -4.42 27.77
N PHE A 160 -7.09 -3.28 27.92
CA PHE A 160 -6.92 -2.31 28.99
C PHE A 160 -5.48 -1.81 29.18
N LYS A 161 -4.62 -1.98 28.17
CA LYS A 161 -3.23 -1.52 28.20
C LYS A 161 -3.11 -0.12 27.64
N PHE A 162 -2.25 0.68 28.26
CA PHE A 162 -1.93 2.03 27.81
C PHE A 162 -0.98 1.99 26.60
N GLN A 163 -1.30 2.76 25.57
CA GLN A 163 -0.48 2.94 24.37
C GLN A 163 0.63 3.95 24.67
N ASP A 164 1.78 3.44 25.10
CA ASP A 164 2.90 4.25 25.59
C ASP A 164 3.82 4.72 24.45
N LEU A 165 4.29 5.97 24.52
CA LEU A 165 5.36 6.46 23.64
C LEU A 165 6.70 6.16 24.30
N ARG A 166 7.31 5.05 23.90
CA ARG A 166 8.58 4.56 24.47
C ARG A 166 9.74 5.49 24.13
N GLU A 167 9.82 5.90 22.87
CA GLU A 167 10.95 6.68 22.38
C GLU A 167 10.53 7.59 21.23
N LEU A 168 11.09 8.80 21.23
CA LEU A 168 10.89 9.81 20.21
C LEU A 168 12.23 10.46 19.85
N ARG A 169 12.59 10.37 18.57
CA ARG A 169 13.81 10.92 17.97
C ARG A 169 13.44 11.98 16.93
N GLY A 170 14.44 12.60 16.31
CA GLY A 170 14.25 13.48 15.16
C GLY A 170 13.88 12.72 13.88
N ARG A 171 13.54 13.48 12.83
CA ARG A 171 13.48 12.94 11.46
C ARG A 171 14.86 12.40 11.06
N VAL A 172 14.87 11.31 10.31
CA VAL A 172 16.07 10.63 9.82
C VAL A 172 16.54 11.34 8.55
N PRO A 173 17.75 11.91 8.52
CA PRO A 173 18.31 12.45 7.28
C PRO A 173 18.35 11.38 6.20
N ASN A 174 17.88 11.69 4.99
CA ASN A 174 17.77 10.72 3.90
C ASN A 174 19.13 10.06 3.60
N ALA A 175 20.22 10.83 3.60
CA ALA A 175 21.59 10.31 3.44
C ALA A 175 22.00 9.31 4.53
N LYS A 176 21.57 9.52 5.78
CA LYS A 176 21.84 8.59 6.89
C LYS A 176 21.08 7.28 6.70
N LEU A 177 19.83 7.34 6.23
CA LEU A 177 19.07 6.14 5.90
C LEU A 177 19.73 5.36 4.75
N GLU A 178 20.15 6.05 3.69
CA GLU A 178 20.82 5.41 2.56
C GLU A 178 22.13 4.75 2.95
N ALA A 179 22.94 5.39 3.80
CA ALA A 179 24.14 4.79 4.34
C ALA A 179 23.84 3.52 5.15
N TRP A 180 22.81 3.55 6.00
CA TRP A 180 22.37 2.37 6.77
C TRP A 180 21.87 1.24 5.86
N LEU A 181 21.04 1.55 4.85
CA LEU A 181 20.55 0.57 3.88
C LEU A 181 21.70 -0.08 3.12
N THR A 182 22.68 0.72 2.70
CA THR A 182 23.88 0.24 1.99
C THR A 182 24.71 -0.68 2.87
N ALA A 183 24.99 -0.26 4.11
CA ALA A 183 25.73 -1.07 5.08
C ALA A 183 25.01 -2.39 5.42
N ALA A 184 23.68 -2.39 5.40
CA ALA A 184 22.86 -3.56 5.65
C ALA A 184 22.64 -4.46 4.41
N GLY A 185 23.28 -4.15 3.27
CA GLY A 185 23.19 -4.95 2.05
C GLY A 185 21.85 -4.84 1.34
N ALA A 186 21.14 -3.72 1.47
CA ALA A 186 19.90 -3.48 0.75
C ALA A 186 20.11 -3.62 -0.77
N PRO A 187 19.13 -4.17 -1.52
CA PRO A 187 19.18 -4.17 -2.97
C PRO A 187 19.40 -2.76 -3.51
N ILE A 188 20.29 -2.63 -4.50
CA ILE A 188 20.53 -1.36 -5.20
C ILE A 188 19.21 -0.94 -5.87
N PRO A 189 18.84 0.36 -5.82
CA PRO A 189 17.73 0.87 -6.61
C PRO A 189 17.99 0.55 -8.08
N VAL A 190 17.26 -0.42 -8.63
CA VAL A 190 17.22 -0.59 -10.08
C VAL A 190 16.43 0.61 -10.58
N GLU A 191 17.06 1.50 -11.36
CA GLU A 191 16.32 2.54 -12.07
C GLU A 191 15.13 1.87 -12.74
N SER A 192 13.92 2.28 -12.36
CA SER A 192 12.74 1.80 -13.05
C SER A 192 12.90 2.24 -14.50
N ARG A 193 13.16 1.30 -15.41
CA ARG A 193 12.95 1.57 -16.85
C ARG A 193 11.60 2.26 -16.93
N PRO A 194 11.51 3.44 -17.57
CA PRO A 194 10.24 4.11 -17.73
C PRO A 194 9.28 3.05 -18.26
N LYS A 195 8.17 2.81 -17.54
CA LYS A 195 7.08 2.04 -18.13
C LYS A 195 6.82 2.73 -19.47
N PRO A 196 6.89 2.03 -20.62
CA PRO A 196 6.65 2.67 -21.90
C PRO A 196 5.36 3.45 -21.75
N SER A 197 5.44 4.75 -22.03
CA SER A 197 4.28 5.63 -22.05
C SER A 197 3.20 4.90 -22.84
N GLN A 198 2.00 4.76 -22.27
CA GLN A 198 0.88 4.15 -23.00
C GLN A 198 0.43 4.98 -24.21
N SER A 199 1.18 6.03 -24.57
CA SER A 199 1.06 6.81 -25.79
C SER A 199 2.10 6.35 -26.82
N SER A 200 1.95 5.13 -27.34
CA SER A 200 2.42 4.66 -28.67
C SER A 200 2.67 3.15 -28.65
N ILE A 201 1.66 2.34 -28.32
CA ILE A 201 1.68 0.94 -28.76
C ILE A 201 1.26 1.00 -30.23
N PRO A 202 2.13 0.64 -31.21
CA PRO A 202 1.66 0.41 -32.57
C PRO A 202 0.52 -0.60 -32.49
N SER A 203 -0.53 -0.44 -33.29
CA SER A 203 -1.74 -1.26 -33.33
C SER A 203 -1.48 -2.73 -33.70
N ASP A 204 -0.69 -3.44 -32.92
CA ASP A 204 -0.50 -4.87 -33.03
C ASP A 204 -1.72 -5.53 -32.37
N SER A 205 -2.66 -5.92 -33.21
CA SER A 205 -3.89 -6.63 -32.87
C SER A 205 -3.64 -8.08 -32.42
N ARG A 206 -2.38 -8.55 -32.43
CA ARG A 206 -2.02 -9.89 -31.97
C ARG A 206 -2.09 -9.99 -30.45
N LEU A 207 -2.67 -11.10 -30.00
CA LEU A 207 -2.72 -11.50 -28.60
C LEU A 207 -1.33 -11.99 -28.15
N PHE A 208 -1.06 -11.94 -26.85
CA PHE A 208 0.13 -12.60 -26.31
C PHE A 208 0.04 -14.11 -26.52
N ARG A 209 1.19 -14.76 -26.77
CA ARG A 209 1.27 -16.24 -26.88
C ARG A 209 0.62 -16.97 -25.71
N SER A 210 0.70 -16.42 -24.49
CA SER A 210 0.04 -17.01 -23.32
C SER A 210 -1.49 -16.96 -23.40
N THR A 211 -2.04 -15.90 -24.00
CA THR A 211 -3.48 -15.74 -24.22
C THR A 211 -3.95 -16.68 -25.32
N GLU A 212 -3.20 -16.78 -26.41
CA GLU A 212 -3.48 -17.73 -27.50
C GLU A 212 -3.45 -19.18 -27.01
N GLY A 213 -2.44 -19.54 -26.20
CA GLY A 213 -2.33 -20.86 -25.58
C GLY A 213 -3.52 -21.15 -24.67
N PHE A 214 -3.88 -20.20 -23.79
CA PHE A 214 -5.05 -20.35 -22.93
C PHE A 214 -6.35 -20.54 -23.74
N LEU A 215 -6.56 -19.78 -24.79
CA LEU A 215 -7.77 -19.88 -25.63
C LEU A 215 -7.83 -21.17 -26.46
N LYS A 216 -6.71 -21.89 -26.62
CA LYS A 216 -6.66 -23.18 -27.33
C LYS A 216 -6.71 -24.38 -26.40
N GLU A 217 -5.96 -24.31 -25.30
CA GLU A 217 -5.64 -25.48 -24.45
C GLU A 217 -6.20 -25.34 -23.03
N GLY A 218 -6.72 -24.16 -22.68
CA GLY A 218 -7.20 -23.84 -21.35
C GLY A 218 -6.09 -23.55 -20.34
N ALA A 219 -6.40 -23.73 -19.07
CA ALA A 219 -5.45 -23.46 -17.98
C ALA A 219 -5.03 -24.76 -17.30
N PRO A 220 -3.79 -24.83 -16.76
CA PRO A 220 -3.41 -25.87 -15.82
C PRO A 220 -4.36 -25.94 -14.62
N ALA A 221 -4.46 -27.11 -14.01
CA ALA A 221 -5.30 -27.33 -12.83
C ALA A 221 -5.00 -26.29 -11.72
N GLY A 222 -6.04 -25.61 -11.24
CA GLY A 222 -5.92 -24.57 -10.21
C GLY A 222 -5.59 -23.16 -10.71
N GLU A 223 -5.21 -22.99 -11.99
CA GLU A 223 -4.78 -21.69 -12.55
C GLU A 223 -5.85 -21.01 -13.43
N TRP A 224 -7.06 -21.57 -13.47
CA TRP A 224 -8.16 -21.11 -14.35
C TRP A 224 -8.49 -19.63 -14.19
N ASN A 225 -8.89 -19.18 -12.99
CA ASN A 225 -9.34 -17.79 -12.75
C ASN A 225 -8.27 -16.76 -13.13
N LYS A 226 -7.01 -17.02 -12.78
CA LYS A 226 -5.88 -16.14 -13.07
C LYS A 226 -5.60 -16.06 -14.58
N SER A 227 -5.63 -17.21 -15.25
CA SER A 227 -5.40 -17.31 -16.70
C SER A 227 -6.53 -16.63 -17.49
N LEU A 228 -7.77 -16.88 -17.07
CA LEU A 228 -8.98 -16.25 -17.62
C LEU A 228 -8.92 -14.73 -17.49
N PHE A 229 -8.60 -14.21 -16.29
CA PHE A 229 -8.48 -12.77 -16.07
C PHE A 229 -7.38 -12.12 -16.94
N LYS A 230 -6.22 -12.78 -17.03
CA LYS A 230 -5.08 -12.28 -17.82
C LYS A 230 -5.41 -12.26 -19.32
N ALA A 231 -5.99 -13.34 -19.83
CA ALA A 231 -6.41 -13.48 -21.22
C ALA A 231 -7.50 -12.45 -21.59
N ALA A 232 -8.45 -12.22 -20.68
CA ALA A 232 -9.50 -11.21 -20.85
C ALA A 232 -8.90 -9.79 -20.93
N CYS A 233 -8.01 -9.43 -19.99
CA CYS A 233 -7.34 -8.13 -19.99
C CYS A 233 -6.56 -7.88 -21.29
N ASP A 234 -5.81 -8.88 -21.76
CA ASP A 234 -5.06 -8.80 -23.02
C ASP A 234 -6.01 -8.58 -24.19
N SER A 235 -7.00 -9.45 -24.35
CA SER A 235 -7.96 -9.39 -25.46
C SER A 235 -8.71 -8.06 -25.54
N PHE A 236 -9.19 -7.53 -24.40
CA PHE A 236 -9.87 -6.24 -24.36
C PHE A 236 -8.92 -5.06 -24.63
N SER A 237 -7.67 -5.14 -24.18
CA SER A 237 -6.65 -4.14 -24.56
C SER A 237 -6.34 -4.12 -26.06
N LYS A 238 -6.63 -5.23 -26.76
CA LYS A 238 -6.54 -5.37 -28.22
C LYS A 238 -7.86 -5.07 -28.95
N GLY A 239 -8.86 -4.55 -28.24
CA GLY A 239 -10.14 -4.14 -28.83
C GLY A 239 -11.13 -5.28 -29.08
N TRP A 240 -10.93 -6.46 -28.50
CA TRP A 240 -11.92 -7.53 -28.62
C TRP A 240 -13.24 -7.14 -27.93
N PRO A 241 -14.41 -7.36 -28.56
CA PRO A 241 -15.69 -7.20 -27.90
C PRO A 241 -15.86 -8.22 -26.75
N LEU A 242 -16.59 -7.82 -25.69
CA LEU A 242 -16.91 -8.70 -24.56
C LEU A 242 -17.51 -10.04 -25.01
N GLY A 243 -18.51 -9.98 -25.89
CA GLY A 243 -19.20 -11.18 -26.39
C GLY A 243 -18.26 -12.14 -27.13
N THR A 244 -17.29 -11.61 -27.90
CA THR A 244 -16.32 -12.41 -28.63
C THR A 244 -15.40 -13.18 -27.69
N PHE A 245 -14.90 -12.52 -26.64
CA PHE A 245 -14.05 -13.18 -25.65
C PHE A 245 -14.83 -14.22 -24.84
N VAL A 246 -16.05 -13.90 -24.39
CA VAL A 246 -16.92 -14.82 -23.64
C VAL A 246 -17.20 -16.08 -24.44
N ALA A 247 -17.55 -15.94 -25.72
CA ALA A 247 -17.80 -17.09 -26.60
C ALA A 247 -16.56 -17.99 -26.75
N LYS A 248 -15.37 -17.39 -26.88
CA LYS A 248 -14.10 -18.13 -26.99
C LYS A 248 -13.70 -18.81 -25.69
N ALA A 249 -13.88 -18.16 -24.54
CA ALA A 249 -13.60 -18.75 -23.25
C ALA A 249 -14.54 -19.93 -22.93
N ALA A 250 -15.82 -19.83 -23.30
CA ALA A 250 -16.80 -20.90 -23.12
C ALA A 250 -16.47 -22.17 -23.93
N GLN A 251 -15.75 -22.05 -25.06
CA GLN A 251 -15.32 -23.21 -25.86
C GLN A 251 -14.30 -24.09 -25.14
N ILE A 252 -13.57 -23.56 -24.15
CA ILE A 252 -12.52 -24.29 -23.45
C ILE A 252 -13.11 -25.32 -22.47
N THR A 253 -14.13 -24.92 -21.72
CA THR A 253 -14.76 -25.72 -20.65
C THR A 253 -16.17 -26.20 -21.02
N GLY A 254 -16.68 -25.81 -22.19
CA GLY A 254 -18.05 -26.07 -22.66
C GLY A 254 -19.12 -25.15 -22.05
N HIS A 255 -18.83 -24.54 -20.91
CA HIS A 255 -19.69 -23.55 -20.24
C HIS A 255 -18.84 -22.66 -19.31
N LEU A 256 -19.34 -21.45 -19.00
CA LEU A 256 -18.74 -20.55 -18.02
C LEU A 256 -19.70 -20.40 -16.85
N ASP A 257 -19.19 -20.50 -15.63
CA ASP A 257 -19.99 -20.33 -14.41
C ASP A 257 -20.13 -18.83 -14.03
N PRO A 258 -20.96 -18.47 -13.03
CA PRO A 258 -21.10 -17.07 -12.62
C PRO A 258 -19.80 -16.41 -12.13
N LYS A 259 -18.86 -17.18 -11.58
CA LYS A 259 -17.58 -16.68 -11.08
C LYS A 259 -16.63 -16.36 -12.24
N ASP A 260 -16.68 -17.15 -13.32
CA ASP A 260 -15.96 -16.86 -14.57
C ASP A 260 -16.46 -15.55 -15.19
N HIS A 261 -17.78 -15.38 -15.25
CA HIS A 261 -18.39 -14.14 -15.76
C HIS A 261 -17.97 -12.92 -14.92
N ALA A 262 -17.98 -13.03 -13.59
CA ALA A 262 -17.52 -11.96 -12.71
C ALA A 262 -16.03 -11.60 -12.95
N THR A 263 -15.19 -12.61 -13.20
CA THR A 263 -13.76 -12.45 -13.50
C THR A 263 -13.55 -11.72 -14.83
N ILE A 264 -14.29 -12.12 -15.88
CA ILE A 264 -14.23 -11.48 -17.20
C ILE A 264 -14.73 -10.03 -17.11
N MET A 265 -15.82 -9.77 -16.40
CA MET A 265 -16.36 -8.41 -16.21
C MET A 265 -15.39 -7.50 -15.45
N SER A 266 -14.70 -8.02 -14.44
CA SER A 266 -13.66 -7.27 -13.74
C SER A 266 -12.50 -6.88 -14.68
N ALA A 267 -12.08 -7.79 -15.55
CA ALA A 267 -11.06 -7.51 -16.57
C ALA A 267 -11.54 -6.47 -17.61
N TYR A 268 -12.80 -6.58 -18.04
CA TYR A 268 -13.43 -5.66 -19.00
C TYR A 268 -13.49 -4.23 -18.46
N GLN A 269 -14.03 -4.05 -17.25
CA GLN A 269 -14.08 -2.74 -16.58
C GLN A 269 -12.68 -2.13 -16.44
N ARG A 270 -11.67 -2.95 -16.16
CA ARG A 270 -10.28 -2.51 -16.06
C ARG A 270 -9.70 -2.03 -17.39
N ALA A 271 -10.07 -2.65 -18.51
CA ALA A 271 -9.62 -2.25 -19.84
C ALA A 271 -10.26 -0.91 -20.27
N PHE A 272 -11.55 -0.72 -20.00
CA PHE A 272 -12.27 0.53 -20.30
C PHE A 272 -11.76 1.74 -19.50
N ARG A 273 -11.31 1.53 -18.26
CA ARG A 273 -10.65 2.56 -17.43
C ARG A 273 -9.32 3.07 -17.99
N LYS A 274 -8.74 2.43 -19.01
CA LYS A 274 -7.48 2.87 -19.65
C LYS A 274 -7.68 3.63 -20.96
N THR A 275 -8.85 3.50 -21.58
CA THR A 275 -9.21 4.14 -22.86
C THR A 275 -10.10 5.36 -22.70
N SER A 276 -10.55 5.66 -21.47
CA SER A 276 -11.28 6.88 -21.07
C SER A 276 -10.34 7.80 -20.32
#